data_AF-A0A965CNR3-F1
#
_entry.id   AF-A0A965CNR3-F1
#
_cell.length_a   1.000
_cell.length_b   1.000
_cell.length_c   1.000
_cell.angle_alpha   90.00
_cell.angle_beta   90.00
_cell.angle_gamma   90.00
#
_symmetry.space_group_name_H-M   'P 1'
#
loop_
_entity.id
_entity.type
_entity.pdbx_description
1 polymer ?
#
loop_
_entity_poly.entity_id
_entity_poly.type
_entity_poly.pdbx_seq_one_letter_code
_entity_poly.pdbx_strand_id
1 'polypeptide(L)'
;MDTAIKILSSIICFMMLSVPTAFSLGPERRQEQFSTIPGYLVFPAPYVFPGIGEGLMLVGYSGNFLETTIDAYLVGFSGDAAGLVGSVDEVFVVPELIYFSGWKFNISKYGINSYSSRGMESEKDDFNIIVGNKFEMDIFKVSLSLFERRLEAALLSQTQYGESHKILDSKGNLLNEIDPPQTFQGKKEGIELQLDWTDDFKDPRTGLRLKSTYDLNTSEDTDSPEYYLTSHGLTFYQPVFGESTWAFHFFRSDAKVRKEGYTDLKTALLAEGLNEENATSCSYAPTSQACAPYVNKAQNTINANRNGTAHPLGGQDRLRSYPGNRYQAAHTLFYGTELRWNFDTSTEVLDWYFFSDVLQALQATVFWEQGSVSEEAQDLGKITRSSYGGGLRLVGGSGNTYRFEISTGEEGAEMIVMFQYPWRGEM
;
A
#
# COMPACT_ATOMS: atom_id res chain seq x y z
N MET A 1 -38.82 -4.80 22.19
CA MET A 1 -37.37 -5.07 22.24
C MET A 1 -37.09 -6.55 21.98
N ASP A 2 -37.75 -7.48 22.70
CA ASP A 2 -37.60 -8.93 22.49
C ASP A 2 -37.92 -9.44 21.07
N THR A 3 -38.92 -8.88 20.38
CA THR A 3 -39.28 -9.30 19.02
C THR A 3 -38.21 -8.88 18.00
N ALA A 4 -37.60 -7.70 18.16
CA ALA A 4 -36.53 -7.22 17.29
C ALA A 4 -35.23 -8.03 17.49
N ILE A 5 -34.93 -8.40 18.74
CA ILE A 5 -33.79 -9.25 19.08
C ILE A 5 -33.98 -10.67 18.51
N LYS A 6 -35.19 -11.25 18.60
CA LYS A 6 -35.49 -12.55 18.00
C LYS A 6 -35.41 -12.55 16.48
N ILE A 7 -35.90 -11.49 15.83
CA ILE A 7 -35.79 -11.34 14.36
C ILE A 7 -34.33 -11.20 13.94
N LEU A 8 -33.54 -10.39 14.65
CA LEU A 8 -32.11 -10.23 14.37
C LEU A 8 -31.33 -11.53 14.59
N SER A 9 -31.59 -12.25 15.69
CA SER A 9 -30.99 -13.56 15.95
C SER A 9 -31.40 -14.62 14.93
N SER A 10 -32.66 -14.61 14.46
CA SER A 10 -33.12 -15.50 13.40
C SER A 10 -32.49 -15.17 12.04
N ILE A 11 -32.28 -13.89 11.72
CA ILE A 11 -31.59 -13.46 10.49
C ILE A 11 -30.11 -13.87 10.54
N ILE A 12 -29.43 -13.68 11.69
CA ILE A 12 -28.04 -14.11 11.88
C ILE A 12 -27.94 -15.64 11.78
N CYS A 13 -28.82 -16.40 12.41
CA CYS A 13 -28.87 -17.85 12.26
C CYS A 13 -29.13 -18.29 10.81
N PHE A 14 -30.04 -17.61 10.09
CA PHE A 14 -30.34 -17.94 8.70
C PHE A 14 -29.17 -17.62 7.75
N MET A 15 -28.46 -16.52 7.97
CA MET A 15 -27.18 -16.24 7.27
C MET A 15 -26.15 -17.33 7.59
N MET A 16 -25.95 -17.67 8.87
CA MET A 16 -24.98 -18.70 9.27
C MET A 16 -25.30 -20.10 8.71
N LEU A 17 -26.57 -20.41 8.43
CA LEU A 17 -27.01 -21.67 7.83
C LEU A 17 -26.99 -21.69 6.29
N SER A 18 -27.06 -20.53 5.62
CA SER A 18 -27.08 -20.42 4.14
C SER A 18 -25.73 -20.07 3.52
N VAL A 19 -24.82 -19.49 4.30
CA VAL A 19 -23.45 -19.18 3.88
C VAL A 19 -22.62 -20.44 3.52
N PRO A 20 -22.72 -21.57 4.26
CA PRO A 20 -21.97 -22.79 3.90
C PRO A 20 -22.40 -23.39 2.55
N THR A 21 -23.69 -23.32 2.20
CA THR A 21 -24.21 -23.86 0.93
C THR A 21 -23.92 -22.95 -0.25
N ALA A 22 -23.80 -21.63 -0.03
CA ALA A 22 -23.23 -20.75 -1.02
C ALA A 22 -21.79 -21.18 -1.31
N PHE A 23 -20.91 -21.25 -0.30
CA PHE A 23 -19.49 -21.57 -0.53
C PHE A 23 -19.21 -22.95 -1.13
N SER A 24 -20.13 -23.92 -1.01
CA SER A 24 -20.02 -25.20 -1.74
C SER A 24 -20.23 -25.09 -3.25
N LEU A 25 -20.75 -23.96 -3.75
CA LEU A 25 -20.87 -23.61 -5.18
C LEU A 25 -19.67 -22.78 -5.67
N GLY A 26 -18.61 -22.65 -4.86
CA GLY A 26 -17.38 -22.00 -5.25
C GLY A 26 -16.68 -22.70 -6.43
N PRO A 27 -15.65 -22.07 -7.03
CA PRO A 27 -14.92 -22.68 -8.13
C PRO A 27 -14.30 -24.03 -7.73
N GLU A 28 -14.27 -24.99 -8.67
CA GLU A 28 -13.86 -26.39 -8.41
C GLU A 28 -12.38 -26.54 -7.99
N ARG A 29 -11.47 -25.69 -8.48
CA ARG A 29 -10.02 -25.76 -8.18
C ARG A 29 -9.68 -25.01 -6.89
N ARG A 30 -10.18 -25.45 -5.72
CA ARG A 30 -9.68 -24.91 -4.43
C ARG A 30 -8.56 -25.76 -3.86
N GLN A 31 -7.35 -25.20 -3.83
CA GLN A 31 -6.17 -25.86 -3.25
C GLN A 31 -6.17 -25.77 -1.72
N GLU A 32 -5.19 -26.40 -1.08
CA GLU A 32 -4.95 -26.26 0.35
C GLU A 32 -4.54 -24.81 0.69
N GLN A 33 -5.31 -24.18 1.58
CA GLN A 33 -5.18 -22.73 1.85
C GLN A 33 -4.17 -22.40 2.96
N PHE A 34 -3.69 -23.41 3.67
CA PHE A 34 -2.78 -23.33 4.81
C PHE A 34 -1.57 -24.26 4.60
N SER A 35 -0.97 -24.21 3.41
CA SER A 35 0.22 -25.00 3.09
C SER A 35 1.38 -24.68 4.03
N THR A 36 2.22 -25.69 4.30
CA THR A 36 3.43 -25.58 5.11
C THR A 36 4.71 -25.86 4.32
N ILE A 37 4.63 -25.91 2.98
CA ILE A 37 5.79 -26.13 2.10
C ILE A 37 6.77 -24.97 2.30
N PRO A 38 7.99 -25.18 2.81
CA PRO A 38 8.91 -24.09 3.07
C PRO A 38 9.46 -23.51 1.77
N GLY A 39 9.72 -22.20 1.77
CA GLY A 39 10.47 -21.54 0.71
C GLY A 39 11.24 -20.35 1.27
N TYR A 40 12.35 -19.98 0.64
CA TYR A 40 13.10 -18.80 1.03
C TYR A 40 13.76 -18.12 -0.15
N LEU A 41 14.02 -16.82 0.01
CA LEU A 41 14.85 -16.01 -0.88
C LEU A 41 15.70 -15.07 -0.04
N VAL A 42 16.99 -15.00 -0.35
CA VAL A 42 17.91 -14.02 0.22
C VAL A 42 18.67 -13.38 -0.93
N PHE A 43 18.62 -12.07 -1.08
CA PHE A 43 19.43 -11.39 -2.09
C PHE A 43 19.93 -10.02 -1.61
N PRO A 44 21.19 -9.68 -1.94
CA PRO A 44 21.69 -8.34 -1.76
C PRO A 44 21.24 -7.45 -2.93
N ALA A 45 20.91 -6.20 -2.66
CA ALA A 45 20.67 -5.19 -3.68
C ALA A 45 21.34 -3.87 -3.29
N PRO A 46 22.05 -3.19 -4.21
CA PRO A 46 22.47 -1.82 -3.98
C PRO A 46 21.24 -0.89 -3.95
N TYR A 47 21.30 0.18 -3.17
CA TYR A 47 20.31 1.25 -3.22
C TYR A 47 20.97 2.59 -3.47
N VAL A 48 20.26 3.45 -4.21
CA VAL A 48 20.59 4.86 -4.39
C VAL A 48 19.27 5.61 -4.32
N PHE A 49 19.06 6.36 -3.24
CA PHE A 49 17.83 7.11 -3.00
C PHE A 49 18.16 8.59 -2.83
N PRO A 50 17.57 9.48 -3.64
CA PRO A 50 17.70 10.92 -3.44
C PRO A 50 17.37 11.34 -2.00
N GLY A 51 18.24 12.15 -1.39
CA GLY A 51 18.12 12.61 0.01
C GLY A 51 18.50 11.59 1.09
N ILE A 52 18.49 10.30 0.79
CA ILE A 52 18.97 9.25 1.69
C ILE A 52 20.45 8.96 1.43
N GLY A 53 20.86 8.82 0.17
CA GLY A 53 22.22 8.47 -0.25
C GLY A 53 22.30 7.08 -0.86
N GLU A 54 23.46 6.45 -0.76
CA GLU A 54 23.74 5.14 -1.32
C GLU A 54 24.13 4.09 -0.28
N GLY A 55 23.96 2.83 -0.63
CA GLY A 55 24.35 1.72 0.24
C GLY A 55 23.93 0.36 -0.28
N LEU A 56 23.85 -0.59 0.65
CA LEU A 56 23.47 -1.97 0.38
C LEU A 56 22.30 -2.37 1.28
N MET A 57 21.28 -2.98 0.67
CA MET A 57 20.24 -3.71 1.38
C MET A 57 20.43 -5.22 1.23
N LEU A 58 20.14 -5.96 2.30
CA LEU A 58 19.99 -7.40 2.26
C LEU A 58 18.53 -7.73 2.52
N VAL A 59 17.87 -8.30 1.53
CA VAL A 59 16.48 -8.72 1.62
C VAL A 59 16.45 -10.22 1.88
N GLY A 60 15.75 -10.62 2.93
CA GLY A 60 15.49 -12.00 3.30
C GLY A 60 13.99 -12.23 3.44
N TYR A 61 13.52 -13.31 2.85
CA TYR A 61 12.15 -13.78 2.95
C TYR A 61 12.16 -15.28 3.21
N SER A 62 11.29 -15.75 4.11
CA SER A 62 11.03 -17.15 4.36
C SER A 62 9.53 -17.37 4.41
N GLY A 63 8.99 -18.11 3.45
CA GLY A 63 7.61 -18.55 3.45
C GLY A 63 7.50 -19.88 4.19
N ASN A 64 6.42 -20.04 4.95
CA ASN A 64 6.16 -21.26 5.74
C ASN A 64 7.38 -21.67 6.61
N PHE A 65 7.93 -20.70 7.32
CA PHE A 65 9.12 -20.85 8.16
C PHE A 65 8.94 -22.00 9.16
N LEU A 66 9.96 -22.86 9.28
CA LEU A 66 9.96 -24.05 10.13
C LEU A 66 8.78 -25.01 9.88
N GLU A 67 8.35 -25.15 8.61
CA GLU A 67 7.22 -26.01 8.21
C GLU A 67 5.91 -25.61 8.92
N THR A 68 5.76 -24.32 9.22
CA THR A 68 4.52 -23.72 9.71
C THR A 68 3.86 -22.93 8.58
N THR A 69 2.74 -22.25 8.84
CA THR A 69 2.15 -21.28 7.90
C THR A 69 2.78 -19.89 8.01
N ILE A 70 3.78 -19.72 8.88
CA ILE A 70 4.33 -18.40 9.21
C ILE A 70 5.21 -17.93 8.05
N ASP A 71 4.87 -16.78 7.50
CA ASP A 71 5.72 -16.06 6.56
C ASP A 71 6.52 -15.00 7.31
N ALA A 72 7.82 -14.90 7.02
CA ALA A 72 8.73 -13.94 7.66
C ALA A 72 9.50 -13.15 6.60
N TYR A 73 9.54 -11.83 6.78
CA TYR A 73 10.27 -10.91 5.91
C TYR A 73 11.24 -10.07 6.74
N LEU A 74 12.43 -9.82 6.19
CA LEU A 74 13.45 -9.01 6.83
C LEU A 74 14.27 -8.26 5.78
N VAL A 75 14.42 -6.95 5.96
CA VAL A 75 15.35 -6.13 5.19
C VAL A 75 16.28 -5.41 6.15
N GLY A 76 17.57 -5.64 5.97
CA GLY A 76 18.63 -4.88 6.63
C GLY A 76 19.23 -3.85 5.67
N PHE A 77 19.44 -2.62 6.14
CA PHE A 77 20.07 -1.54 5.39
C PHE A 77 21.44 -1.19 5.99
N SER A 78 22.40 -0.88 5.12
CA SER A 78 23.72 -0.35 5.50
C SER A 78 24.20 0.69 4.48
N GLY A 79 25.08 1.61 4.89
CA GLY A 79 25.53 2.74 4.07
C GLY A 79 25.08 4.08 4.65
N ASP A 80 24.61 5.00 3.80
CA ASP A 80 24.13 6.33 4.23
C ASP A 80 22.82 6.28 5.03
N ALA A 81 22.08 5.18 4.91
CA ALA A 81 21.01 4.77 5.82
C ALA A 81 21.31 3.41 6.44
N ALA A 82 20.89 3.26 7.69
CA ALA A 82 20.94 2.00 8.41
C ALA A 82 19.58 1.71 9.04
N GLY A 83 19.23 0.45 9.21
CA GLY A 83 17.96 0.10 9.81
C GLY A 83 17.54 -1.31 9.51
N LEU A 84 16.37 -1.63 10.03
CA LEU A 84 15.73 -2.91 9.90
C LEU A 84 14.25 -2.71 9.66
N VAL A 85 13.74 -3.38 8.62
CA VAL A 85 12.32 -3.56 8.39
C VAL A 85 12.06 -5.05 8.48
N GLY A 86 11.06 -5.46 9.26
CA GLY A 86 10.71 -6.87 9.36
C GLY A 86 9.22 -7.07 9.51
N SER A 87 8.74 -8.22 9.07
CA SER A 87 7.37 -8.65 9.29
C SER A 87 7.28 -10.13 9.59
N VAL A 88 6.19 -10.49 10.27
CA VAL A 88 5.69 -11.85 10.37
C VAL A 88 4.22 -11.84 10.01
N ASP A 89 3.80 -12.83 9.23
CA ASP A 89 2.43 -12.99 8.79
C ASP A 89 1.95 -14.41 9.11
N GLU A 90 0.63 -14.56 9.29
CA GLU A 90 -0.02 -15.87 9.49
C GLU A 90 0.46 -16.66 10.72
N VAL A 91 0.76 -15.96 11.82
CA VAL A 91 1.03 -16.59 13.12
C VAL A 91 -0.28 -17.05 13.77
N PHE A 92 -0.71 -18.28 13.51
CA PHE A 92 -1.96 -18.82 14.07
C PHE A 92 -1.86 -19.08 15.57
N VAL A 93 -2.85 -18.57 16.31
CA VAL A 93 -3.10 -18.93 17.72
C VAL A 93 -4.28 -19.88 17.88
N VAL A 94 -5.20 -19.86 16.92
CA VAL A 94 -6.16 -20.94 16.72
C VAL A 94 -5.95 -21.41 15.28
N PRO A 95 -5.47 -22.64 15.06
CA PRO A 95 -5.14 -23.14 13.72
C PRO A 95 -6.24 -22.84 12.72
N GLU A 96 -5.86 -22.28 11.56
CA GLU A 96 -6.73 -21.99 10.41
C GLU A 96 -7.85 -20.95 10.64
N LEU A 97 -8.04 -20.51 11.89
CA LEU A 97 -9.15 -19.66 12.31
C LEU A 97 -8.69 -18.27 12.76
N ILE A 98 -7.70 -18.16 13.66
CA ILE A 98 -7.26 -16.86 14.20
C ILE A 98 -5.74 -16.77 14.09
N TYR A 99 -5.27 -15.73 13.41
CA TYR A 99 -3.84 -15.44 13.26
C TYR A 99 -3.50 -13.98 13.49
N PHE A 100 -2.22 -13.75 13.81
CA PHE A 100 -1.63 -12.43 13.93
C PHE A 100 -0.65 -12.17 12.79
N SER A 101 -0.59 -10.91 12.40
CA SER A 101 0.46 -10.36 11.54
C SER A 101 1.04 -9.12 12.20
N GLY A 102 2.33 -8.87 11.96
CA GLY A 102 3.00 -7.70 12.49
C GLY A 102 4.09 -7.20 11.57
N TRP A 103 4.20 -5.88 11.42
CA TRP A 103 5.31 -5.21 10.74
C TRP A 103 6.00 -4.27 11.71
N LYS A 104 7.32 -4.19 11.58
CA LYS A 104 8.15 -3.25 12.32
C LYS A 104 9.14 -2.59 11.36
N PHE A 105 9.08 -1.27 11.30
CA PHE A 105 10.02 -0.42 10.61
C PHE A 105 10.82 0.32 11.67
N ASN A 106 12.15 0.22 11.60
CA ASN A 106 13.05 1.05 12.39
C ASN A 106 14.24 1.44 11.50
N ILE A 107 14.18 2.65 10.94
CA ILE A 107 15.17 3.14 9.98
C ILE A 107 15.76 4.47 10.48
N SER A 108 17.08 4.59 10.37
CA SER A 108 17.85 5.76 10.82
C SER A 108 17.82 6.92 9.84
N LYS A 109 17.26 6.72 8.64
CA LYS A 109 17.13 7.76 7.63
C LYS A 109 16.01 7.43 6.68
N TYR A 110 15.24 8.44 6.30
CA TYR A 110 14.19 8.33 5.29
C TYR A 110 14.15 9.58 4.41
N GLY A 111 13.58 9.43 3.22
CA GLY A 111 13.33 10.50 2.27
C GLY A 111 11.91 10.36 1.73
N ILE A 112 11.13 11.45 1.77
CA ILE A 112 9.77 11.49 1.25
C ILE A 112 9.68 12.60 0.22
N ASN A 113 9.18 12.28 -0.97
CA ASN A 113 8.86 13.28 -1.99
C ASN A 113 7.59 14.03 -1.58
N SER A 114 7.74 15.33 -1.35
CA SER A 114 6.65 16.27 -1.10
C SER A 114 6.40 17.09 -2.37
N TYR A 115 5.39 16.68 -3.14
CA TYR A 115 5.05 17.29 -4.42
C TYR A 115 4.42 18.67 -4.23
N SER A 116 4.76 19.59 -5.13
CA SER A 116 4.31 20.98 -5.04
C SER A 116 2.81 21.16 -5.26
N SER A 117 2.13 20.20 -5.90
CA SER A 117 0.68 20.16 -6.02
C SER A 117 0.10 18.81 -5.59
N ARG A 118 -1.02 18.90 -4.87
CA ARG A 118 -1.93 17.79 -4.58
C ARG A 118 -2.90 17.62 -5.76
N GLY A 119 -3.29 16.38 -6.05
CA GLY A 119 -4.11 16.07 -7.24
C GLY A 119 -3.32 15.42 -8.39
N MET A 120 -3.90 15.46 -9.59
CA MET A 120 -3.33 14.83 -10.80
C MET A 120 -2.44 15.77 -11.63
N GLU A 121 -2.50 17.08 -11.38
CA GLU A 121 -1.81 18.11 -12.15
C GLU A 121 -0.52 18.53 -11.44
N SER A 122 0.49 17.67 -11.50
CA SER A 122 1.87 17.95 -11.07
C SER A 122 2.85 17.44 -12.10
N GLU A 123 3.94 18.18 -12.28
CA GLU A 123 5.08 17.75 -13.08
C GLU A 123 5.95 16.75 -12.32
N LYS A 124 6.63 15.86 -13.05
CA LYS A 124 7.45 14.78 -12.50
C LYS A 124 8.45 15.25 -11.43
N ASP A 125 9.21 16.29 -11.75
CA ASP A 125 10.33 16.76 -10.93
C ASP A 125 9.94 17.96 -10.04
N ASP A 126 8.63 18.24 -9.92
CA ASP A 126 8.09 19.34 -9.10
C ASP A 126 7.77 18.86 -7.68
N PHE A 127 8.83 18.51 -6.95
CA PHE A 127 8.77 18.12 -5.56
C PHE A 127 10.02 18.54 -4.79
N ASN A 128 9.86 18.64 -3.47
CA ASN A 128 10.98 18.67 -2.53
C ASN A 128 11.16 17.29 -1.89
N ILE A 129 12.36 16.99 -1.42
CA ILE A 129 12.62 15.78 -0.64
C ILE A 129 12.71 16.19 0.83
N ILE A 130 11.76 15.72 1.63
CA ILE A 130 11.83 15.82 3.08
C ILE A 130 12.72 14.69 3.58
N VAL A 131 13.83 15.04 4.24
CA VAL A 131 14.79 14.07 4.76
C VAL A 131 14.73 14.06 6.27
N GLY A 132 14.59 12.86 6.82
CA GLY A 132 14.60 12.64 8.25
C GLY A 132 15.66 11.65 8.71
N ASN A 133 15.94 11.68 10.01
CA ASN A 133 17.00 10.96 10.71
C ASN A 133 16.46 9.85 11.63
N LYS A 134 15.13 9.67 11.67
CA LYS A 134 14.48 8.57 12.38
C LYS A 134 13.08 8.34 11.86
N PHE A 135 12.76 7.10 11.52
CA PHE A 135 11.38 6.68 11.24
C PHE A 135 11.10 5.32 11.87
N GLU A 136 10.01 5.27 12.62
CA GLU A 136 9.53 4.07 13.28
C GLU A 136 8.06 3.88 12.92
N MET A 137 7.71 2.66 12.54
CA MET A 137 6.32 2.28 12.31
C MET A 137 6.12 0.86 12.81
N ASP A 138 5.08 0.66 13.61
CA ASP A 138 4.63 -0.66 14.01
C ASP A 138 3.22 -0.85 13.48
N ILE A 139 2.98 -1.98 12.81
CA ILE A 139 1.65 -2.40 12.35
C ILE A 139 1.36 -3.73 13.02
N PHE A 140 0.17 -3.87 13.57
CA PHE A 140 -0.32 -5.10 14.16
C PHE A 140 -1.71 -5.42 13.63
N LYS A 141 -1.92 -6.66 13.22
CA LYS A 141 -3.19 -7.12 12.68
C LYS A 141 -3.61 -8.43 13.35
N VAL A 142 -4.88 -8.50 13.73
CA VAL A 142 -5.55 -9.72 14.21
C VAL A 142 -6.59 -10.12 13.20
N SER A 143 -6.48 -11.32 12.64
CA SER A 143 -7.35 -11.80 11.57
C SER A 143 -8.16 -13.02 12.01
N LEU A 144 -9.45 -13.02 11.67
CA LEU A 144 -10.34 -14.17 11.69
C LEU A 144 -10.48 -14.69 10.26
N SER A 145 -10.22 -15.98 10.05
CA SER A 145 -10.36 -16.69 8.78
C SER A 145 -11.47 -17.72 8.89
N LEU A 146 -12.46 -17.66 7.99
CA LEU A 146 -13.60 -18.56 7.96
C LEU A 146 -13.73 -19.20 6.59
N PHE A 147 -14.29 -20.42 6.57
CA PHE A 147 -14.61 -21.16 5.35
C PHE A 147 -13.39 -21.29 4.43
N GLU A 148 -12.26 -21.80 4.95
CA GLU A 148 -11.01 -21.93 4.19
C GLU A 148 -10.54 -20.59 3.59
N ARG A 149 -10.52 -19.52 4.39
CA ARG A 149 -10.15 -18.15 3.98
C ARG A 149 -11.05 -17.48 2.95
N ARG A 150 -12.26 -18.00 2.71
CA ARG A 150 -13.24 -17.32 1.83
C ARG A 150 -13.81 -16.06 2.45
N LEU A 151 -13.85 -16.00 3.78
CA LEU A 151 -14.22 -14.80 4.50
C LEU A 151 -13.12 -14.51 5.53
N GLU A 152 -12.47 -13.37 5.39
CA GLU A 152 -11.54 -12.85 6.38
C GLU A 152 -12.05 -11.53 6.95
N ALA A 153 -11.91 -11.37 8.26
CA ALA A 153 -12.17 -10.11 8.95
C ALA A 153 -10.98 -9.82 9.86
N ALA A 154 -10.45 -8.61 9.82
CA ALA A 154 -9.29 -8.25 10.62
C ALA A 154 -9.44 -6.91 11.32
N LEU A 155 -8.81 -6.80 12.48
CA LEU A 155 -8.58 -5.54 13.19
C LEU A 155 -7.12 -5.15 12.99
N LEU A 156 -6.89 -3.88 12.65
CA LEU A 156 -5.58 -3.32 12.35
C LEU A 156 -5.29 -2.19 13.34
N SER A 157 -4.10 -2.17 13.90
CA SER A 157 -3.55 -1.03 14.64
C SER A 157 -2.19 -0.68 14.05
N GLN A 158 -1.94 0.60 13.83
CA GLN A 158 -0.68 1.11 13.34
C GLN A 158 -0.31 2.37 14.10
N THR A 159 0.95 2.46 14.48
CA THR A 159 1.56 3.67 15.05
C THR A 159 2.78 4.04 14.22
N GLN A 160 2.99 5.33 14.00
CA GLN A 160 4.15 5.82 13.28
C GLN A 160 4.72 7.08 13.95
N TYR A 161 6.04 7.19 13.89
CA TYR A 161 6.82 8.31 14.40
C TYR A 161 7.91 8.65 13.38
N GLY A 162 8.14 9.93 13.15
CA GLY A 162 9.28 10.37 12.35
C GLY A 162 9.83 11.72 12.75
N GLU A 163 11.11 11.92 12.47
CA GLU A 163 11.86 13.16 12.71
C GLU A 163 12.42 13.67 11.38
N SER A 164 12.01 14.87 10.96
CA SER A 164 12.45 15.54 9.74
C SER A 164 13.39 16.68 10.09
N HIS A 165 14.52 16.77 9.39
CA HIS A 165 15.59 17.73 9.71
C HIS A 165 16.11 18.52 8.50
N LYS A 166 15.75 18.13 7.26
CA LYS A 166 16.22 18.79 6.03
C LYS A 166 15.15 18.76 4.95
N ILE A 167 15.17 19.78 4.12
CA ILE A 167 14.40 19.86 2.88
C ILE A 167 15.39 20.05 1.73
N LEU A 168 15.33 19.15 0.75
CA LEU A 168 16.12 19.24 -0.48
C LEU A 168 15.21 19.54 -1.67
N ASP A 169 15.78 20.06 -2.75
CA ASP A 169 15.11 20.09 -4.05
C ASP A 169 15.06 18.68 -4.68
N SER A 170 14.34 18.52 -5.80
CA SER A 170 14.24 17.25 -6.54
C SER A 170 15.58 16.73 -7.09
N LYS A 171 16.62 17.57 -7.12
CA LYS A 171 18.00 17.21 -7.54
C LYS A 171 18.91 16.87 -6.36
N GLY A 172 18.41 16.96 -5.12
CA GLY A 172 19.15 16.68 -3.89
C GLY A 172 19.96 17.85 -3.33
N ASN A 173 19.80 19.07 -3.84
CA ASN A 173 20.44 20.25 -3.26
C ASN A 173 19.68 20.72 -2.01
N LEU A 174 20.41 21.17 -0.99
CA LEU A 174 19.82 21.66 0.25
C LEU A 174 19.04 22.96 0.02
N LEU A 175 17.75 22.97 0.39
CA LEU A 175 16.90 24.15 0.40
C LEU A 175 16.79 24.74 1.80
N ASN A 176 16.60 23.90 2.82
CA ASN A 176 16.45 24.34 4.20
C ASN A 176 16.91 23.26 5.20
N GLU A 177 17.42 23.70 6.35
CA GLU A 177 17.62 22.87 7.54
C GLU A 177 16.49 23.17 8.55
N ILE A 178 16.00 22.11 9.21
CA ILE A 178 14.94 22.21 10.21
C ILE A 178 15.59 21.97 11.57
N ASP A 179 15.84 23.05 12.30
CA ASP A 179 16.44 23.03 13.64
C ASP A 179 15.57 23.84 14.62
N PRO A 180 14.98 23.22 15.66
CA PRO A 180 15.05 21.79 15.98
C PRO A 180 14.30 20.92 14.95
N PRO A 181 14.66 19.62 14.80
CA PRO A 181 13.94 18.71 13.91
C PRO A 181 12.43 18.69 14.18
N GLN A 182 11.64 18.70 13.10
CA GLN A 182 10.19 18.60 13.18
C GLN A 182 9.79 17.13 13.35
N THR A 183 8.95 16.86 14.34
CA THR A 183 8.45 15.50 14.59
C THR A 183 7.03 15.35 14.07
N PHE A 184 6.67 14.13 13.68
CA PHE A 184 5.28 13.78 13.40
C PHE A 184 4.94 12.45 14.07
N GLN A 185 3.69 12.34 14.51
CA GLN A 185 3.14 11.14 15.11
C GLN A 185 1.78 10.85 14.52
N GLY A 186 1.59 9.61 14.09
CA GLY A 186 0.35 9.16 13.48
C GLY A 186 -0.11 7.85 14.09
N LYS A 187 -1.43 7.69 14.17
CA LYS A 187 -2.06 6.46 14.59
C LYS A 187 -3.21 6.12 13.64
N LYS A 188 -3.26 4.86 13.20
CA LYS A 188 -4.32 4.31 12.37
C LYS A 188 -4.92 3.10 13.08
N GLU A 189 -6.23 3.06 13.18
CA GLU A 189 -6.99 1.92 13.70
C GLU A 189 -8.03 1.54 12.66
N GLY A 190 -8.09 0.27 12.28
CA GLY A 190 -8.81 -0.15 11.09
C GLY A 190 -9.56 -1.47 11.25
N ILE A 191 -10.55 -1.65 10.39
CA ILE A 191 -11.24 -2.91 10.16
C ILE A 191 -11.05 -3.27 8.68
N GLU A 192 -10.62 -4.48 8.41
CA GLU A 192 -10.52 -5.06 7.06
C GLU A 192 -11.52 -6.20 6.93
N LEU A 193 -12.23 -6.24 5.81
CA LEU A 193 -13.11 -7.33 5.42
C LEU A 193 -12.72 -7.83 4.03
N GLN A 194 -12.66 -9.14 3.86
CA GLN A 194 -12.37 -9.75 2.58
C GLN A 194 -13.32 -10.91 2.31
N LEU A 195 -13.93 -10.88 1.13
CA LEU A 195 -14.63 -12.01 0.54
C LEU A 195 -13.79 -12.54 -0.62
N ASP A 196 -13.34 -13.77 -0.49
CA ASP A 196 -12.62 -14.50 -1.51
C ASP A 196 -13.50 -15.62 -2.08
N TRP A 197 -13.98 -15.40 -3.30
CA TRP A 197 -14.64 -16.40 -4.12
C TRP A 197 -13.76 -16.77 -5.31
N THR A 198 -12.48 -16.95 -5.05
CA THR A 198 -11.55 -17.44 -6.06
C THR A 198 -11.39 -18.95 -5.95
N ASP A 199 -10.86 -19.54 -7.01
CA ASP A 199 -10.41 -20.93 -6.99
C ASP A 199 -9.20 -21.07 -6.07
N ASP A 200 -8.20 -20.21 -6.18
CA ASP A 200 -7.01 -20.25 -5.32
C ASP A 200 -6.75 -18.91 -4.63
N PHE A 201 -6.50 -18.92 -3.32
CA PHE A 201 -6.25 -17.68 -2.59
C PHE A 201 -4.94 -17.02 -3.02
N LYS A 202 -3.91 -17.81 -3.36
CA LYS A 202 -2.56 -17.32 -3.66
C LYS A 202 -2.39 -16.93 -5.13
N ASP A 203 -2.71 -17.82 -6.07
CA ASP A 203 -2.75 -17.57 -7.53
C ASP A 203 -4.15 -17.86 -8.13
N PRO A 204 -5.11 -16.92 -7.95
CA PRO A 204 -6.43 -17.04 -8.55
C PRO A 204 -6.37 -17.15 -10.08
N ARG A 205 -7.07 -18.14 -10.64
CA ARG A 205 -7.32 -18.25 -12.09
C ARG A 205 -8.76 -17.93 -12.46
N THR A 206 -9.69 -18.12 -11.53
CA THR A 206 -11.11 -17.84 -11.77
C THR A 206 -11.79 -17.34 -10.51
N GLY A 207 -12.85 -16.54 -10.70
CA GLY A 207 -13.71 -16.07 -9.64
C GLY A 207 -13.48 -14.60 -9.30
N LEU A 208 -13.84 -14.21 -8.08
CA LEU A 208 -13.82 -12.82 -7.65
C LEU A 208 -13.29 -12.67 -6.23
N ARG A 209 -12.65 -11.53 -5.96
CA ARG A 209 -12.24 -11.11 -4.62
C ARG A 209 -12.72 -9.69 -4.37
N LEU A 210 -13.39 -9.50 -3.25
CA LEU A 210 -13.76 -8.18 -2.74
C LEU A 210 -13.00 -7.95 -1.44
N LYS A 211 -12.40 -6.77 -1.30
CA LYS A 211 -11.74 -6.32 -0.08
C LYS A 211 -12.31 -4.95 0.28
N SER A 212 -12.54 -4.69 1.57
CA SER A 212 -12.98 -3.38 2.06
C SER A 212 -12.33 -3.02 3.38
N THR A 213 -11.85 -1.79 3.52
CA THR A 213 -11.32 -1.26 4.79
C THR A 213 -12.08 -0.04 5.26
N TYR A 214 -12.11 0.11 6.57
CA TYR A 214 -12.55 1.31 7.26
C TYR A 214 -11.53 1.66 8.33
N ASP A 215 -10.77 2.72 8.08
CA ASP A 215 -9.64 3.13 8.93
C ASP A 215 -9.91 4.51 9.54
N LEU A 216 -9.63 4.66 10.83
CA LEU A 216 -9.57 5.95 11.51
C LEU A 216 -8.12 6.38 11.59
N ASN A 217 -7.80 7.50 10.94
CA ASN A 217 -6.51 8.16 11.04
C ASN A 217 -6.59 9.29 12.07
N THR A 218 -5.65 9.29 13.01
CA THR A 218 -5.51 10.27 14.09
C THR A 218 -4.06 10.69 14.24
N SER A 219 -3.84 11.84 14.85
CA SER A 219 -2.52 12.33 15.22
C SER A 219 -2.54 12.82 16.66
N GLU A 220 -1.39 12.75 17.35
CA GLU A 220 -1.22 13.40 18.65
C GLU A 220 -1.10 14.93 18.52
N ASP A 221 -0.74 15.41 17.32
CA ASP A 221 -0.68 16.83 17.03
C ASP A 221 -2.10 17.42 16.92
N THR A 222 -2.38 18.41 17.77
CA THR A 222 -3.69 19.07 17.82
C THR A 222 -4.03 19.80 16.53
N ASP A 223 -3.01 20.17 15.76
CA ASP A 223 -3.09 20.94 14.53
C ASP A 223 -3.22 20.05 13.28
N SER A 224 -3.13 18.73 13.47
CA SER A 224 -3.33 17.73 12.42
C SER A 224 -4.79 17.23 12.34
N PRO A 225 -5.26 16.82 11.14
CA PRO A 225 -6.63 16.37 10.94
C PRO A 225 -6.85 14.95 11.48
N GLU A 226 -8.07 14.68 11.92
CA GLU A 226 -8.57 13.31 12.11
C GLU A 226 -9.61 12.99 11.05
N TYR A 227 -9.49 11.84 10.40
CA TYR A 227 -10.38 11.46 9.31
C TYR A 227 -10.56 9.96 9.21
N TYR A 228 -11.71 9.57 8.67
CA TYR A 228 -11.97 8.19 8.26
C TYR A 228 -11.53 7.98 6.82
N LEU A 229 -11.02 6.80 6.55
CA LEU A 229 -10.66 6.33 5.22
C LEU A 229 -11.49 5.09 4.92
N THR A 230 -12.26 5.12 3.84
CA THR A 230 -13.02 3.96 3.37
C THR A 230 -12.47 3.55 2.03
N SER A 231 -12.08 2.29 1.88
CA SER A 231 -11.51 1.78 0.64
C SER A 231 -12.16 0.47 0.23
N HIS A 232 -12.33 0.28 -1.07
CA HIS A 232 -12.95 -0.89 -1.67
C HIS A 232 -12.12 -1.35 -2.88
N GLY A 233 -11.71 -2.61 -2.88
CA GLY A 233 -11.05 -3.27 -3.99
C GLY A 233 -11.87 -4.45 -4.50
N LEU A 234 -12.11 -4.52 -5.80
CA LEU A 234 -12.76 -5.64 -6.46
C LEU A 234 -11.84 -6.19 -7.55
N THR A 235 -11.51 -7.48 -7.48
CA THR A 235 -10.75 -8.17 -8.51
C THR A 235 -11.55 -9.32 -9.09
N PHE A 236 -11.65 -9.37 -10.41
CA PHE A 236 -12.24 -10.47 -11.16
C PHE A 236 -11.16 -11.20 -11.95
N TYR A 237 -11.22 -12.54 -11.95
CA TYR A 237 -10.27 -13.41 -12.62
C TYR A 237 -11.00 -14.25 -13.67
N GLN A 238 -10.55 -14.13 -14.92
CA GLN A 238 -11.06 -14.89 -16.05
C GLN A 238 -9.99 -15.86 -16.54
N PRO A 239 -10.25 -17.18 -16.53
CA PRO A 239 -9.33 -18.15 -17.13
C PRO A 239 -9.27 -17.95 -18.64
N VAL A 240 -8.06 -17.99 -19.19
CA VAL A 240 -7.75 -17.84 -20.62
C VAL A 240 -6.63 -18.80 -20.99
N PHE A 241 -6.57 -19.25 -22.25
CA PHE A 241 -5.46 -20.07 -22.77
C PHE A 241 -5.09 -21.29 -21.90
N GLY A 242 -6.09 -22.00 -21.36
CA GLY A 242 -5.89 -23.16 -20.50
C GLY A 242 -5.61 -22.74 -19.05
N GLU A 243 -4.34 -22.73 -18.66
CA GLU A 243 -3.92 -22.47 -17.28
C GLU A 243 -3.62 -21.00 -16.97
N SER A 244 -3.79 -20.11 -17.94
CA SER A 244 -3.49 -18.69 -17.81
C SER A 244 -4.69 -17.89 -17.32
N THR A 245 -4.44 -16.66 -16.87
CA THR A 245 -5.46 -15.83 -16.22
C THR A 245 -5.44 -14.42 -16.75
N TRP A 246 -6.60 -13.83 -16.97
CA TRP A 246 -6.75 -12.41 -17.16
C TRP A 246 -7.45 -11.81 -15.94
N ALA A 247 -6.74 -10.97 -15.20
CA ALA A 247 -7.23 -10.28 -14.02
C ALA A 247 -7.71 -8.86 -14.37
N PHE A 248 -8.78 -8.42 -13.70
CA PHE A 248 -9.35 -7.08 -13.78
C PHE A 248 -9.56 -6.55 -12.37
N HIS A 249 -9.04 -5.37 -12.08
CA HIS A 249 -9.09 -4.75 -10.77
C HIS A 249 -9.77 -3.38 -10.83
N PHE A 250 -10.66 -3.14 -9.88
CA PHE A 250 -11.27 -1.86 -9.59
C PHE A 250 -10.93 -1.47 -8.15
N PHE A 251 -10.56 -0.21 -7.95
CA PHE A 251 -10.30 0.31 -6.61
C PHE A 251 -10.86 1.72 -6.44
N ARG A 252 -11.44 1.94 -5.26
CA ARG A 252 -12.01 3.20 -4.81
C ARG A 252 -11.56 3.48 -3.39
N SER A 253 -11.16 4.71 -3.11
CA SER A 253 -10.87 5.15 -1.74
C SER A 253 -11.36 6.58 -1.52
N ASP A 254 -11.88 6.84 -0.33
CA ASP A 254 -12.52 8.09 0.06
C ASP A 254 -12.11 8.46 1.49
N ALA A 255 -11.63 9.68 1.67
CA ALA A 255 -11.40 10.28 2.98
C ALA A 255 -12.60 11.12 3.44
N LYS A 256 -12.85 11.11 4.74
CA LYS A 256 -13.89 11.93 5.37
C LYS A 256 -13.40 12.50 6.69
N VAL A 257 -13.20 13.81 6.73
CA VAL A 257 -12.72 14.51 7.92
C VAL A 257 -13.75 14.48 9.03
N ARG A 258 -13.25 14.16 10.23
CA ARG A 258 -13.97 14.19 11.50
C ARG A 258 -13.60 15.45 12.29
N LYS A 259 -12.32 15.83 12.25
CA LYS A 259 -11.76 17.02 12.86
C LYS A 259 -10.75 17.62 11.88
N GLU A 260 -10.96 18.86 11.48
CA GLU A 260 -9.98 19.57 10.65
C GLU A 260 -8.71 19.85 11.44
N GLY A 261 -7.57 19.80 10.75
CA GLY A 261 -6.34 20.42 11.23
C GLY A 261 -6.40 21.94 11.07
N TYR A 262 -5.25 22.61 11.14
CA TYR A 262 -5.20 24.03 10.78
C TYR A 262 -5.56 24.24 9.31
N THR A 263 -6.32 25.29 9.03
CA THR A 263 -6.69 25.69 7.65
C THR A 263 -6.33 27.14 7.34
N ASP A 264 -5.64 27.82 8.28
CA ASP A 264 -5.12 29.18 8.08
C ASP A 264 -3.86 29.17 7.20
N LEU A 265 -3.82 30.09 6.23
CA LEU A 265 -2.72 30.19 5.27
C LEU A 265 -1.40 30.58 5.93
N LYS A 266 -1.41 31.49 6.92
CA LYS A 266 -0.15 31.90 7.58
C LYS A 266 0.42 30.72 8.36
N THR A 267 -0.40 29.99 9.12
CA THR A 267 0.04 28.78 9.84
C THR A 267 0.60 27.74 8.87
N ALA A 268 -0.07 27.50 7.74
CA ALA A 268 0.43 26.59 6.72
C ALA A 268 1.77 27.03 6.13
N LEU A 269 1.94 28.32 5.82
CA LEU A 269 3.21 28.85 5.33
C LEU A 269 4.35 28.69 6.34
N LEU A 270 4.09 28.87 7.64
CA LEU A 270 5.09 28.60 8.68
C LEU A 270 5.48 27.12 8.70
N ALA A 271 4.50 26.21 8.55
CA ALA A 271 4.75 24.76 8.49
C ALA A 271 5.54 24.34 7.24
N GLU A 272 5.42 25.07 6.12
CA GLU A 272 6.26 24.88 4.92
C GLU A 272 7.71 25.43 5.11
N GLY A 273 8.04 25.92 6.30
CA GLY A 273 9.39 26.36 6.66
C GLY A 273 9.68 27.84 6.42
N LEU A 274 8.67 28.67 6.15
CA LEU A 274 8.87 30.13 6.12
C LEU A 274 9.06 30.67 7.53
N ASN A 275 9.90 31.69 7.66
CA ASN A 275 9.94 32.49 8.89
C ASN A 275 8.70 33.39 9.02
N GLU A 276 8.48 33.93 10.22
CA GLU A 276 7.33 34.78 10.55
C GLU A 276 7.13 35.98 9.62
N GLU A 277 8.21 36.65 9.23
CA GLU A 277 8.16 37.83 8.36
C GLU A 277 7.68 37.44 6.95
N ASN A 278 8.28 36.41 6.36
CA ASN A 278 7.94 35.92 5.03
C ASN A 278 6.56 35.29 5.00
N ALA A 279 6.19 34.50 6.02
CA ALA A 279 4.86 33.90 6.13
C ALA A 279 3.76 34.98 6.23
N THR A 280 4.01 36.04 7.01
CA THR A 280 3.09 37.18 7.10
C THR A 280 2.98 37.94 5.78
N SER A 281 4.11 38.22 5.12
CA SER A 281 4.11 38.89 3.80
C SER A 281 3.33 38.07 2.76
N CYS A 282 3.60 36.77 2.70
CA CYS A 282 2.94 35.87 1.75
C CYS A 282 1.48 35.58 2.07
N SER A 283 1.05 35.65 3.33
CA SER A 283 -0.37 35.54 3.67
C SER A 283 -1.16 36.80 3.26
N TYR A 284 -0.55 37.99 3.29
CA TYR A 284 -1.17 39.24 2.81
C TYR A 284 -1.16 39.38 1.28
N ALA A 285 -0.11 38.90 0.61
CA ALA A 285 0.06 38.99 -0.85
C ALA A 285 0.32 37.62 -1.50
N PRO A 286 -0.64 36.67 -1.41
CA PRO A 286 -0.42 35.27 -1.82
C PRO A 286 -0.22 35.09 -3.32
N THR A 287 -0.72 36.01 -4.13
CA THR A 287 -0.59 35.97 -5.60
C THR A 287 0.71 36.58 -6.12
N SER A 288 1.56 37.12 -5.24
CA SER A 288 2.86 37.64 -5.66
C SER A 288 3.75 36.51 -6.18
N GLN A 289 4.54 36.80 -7.21
CA GLN A 289 5.39 35.79 -7.86
C GLN A 289 6.41 35.15 -6.91
N ALA A 290 6.85 35.89 -5.87
CA ALA A 290 7.75 35.38 -4.85
C ALA A 290 7.08 34.39 -3.87
N CYS A 291 5.76 34.50 -3.66
CA CYS A 291 5.02 33.68 -2.70
C CYS A 291 4.32 32.47 -3.34
N ALA A 292 4.03 32.53 -4.65
CA ALA A 292 3.26 31.50 -5.34
C ALA A 292 3.75 30.04 -5.08
N PRO A 293 5.06 29.73 -5.10
CA PRO A 293 5.53 28.36 -4.83
C PRO A 293 5.20 27.86 -3.41
N TYR A 294 5.26 28.75 -2.42
CA TYR A 294 4.98 28.41 -1.02
C TYR A 294 3.48 28.33 -0.75
N VAL A 295 2.70 29.22 -1.36
CA VAL A 295 1.23 29.23 -1.24
C VAL A 295 0.62 27.96 -1.82
N ASN A 296 1.13 27.47 -2.97
CA ASN A 296 0.64 26.21 -3.55
C ASN A 296 0.86 25.02 -2.59
N LYS A 297 2.05 24.91 -1.99
CA LYS A 297 2.36 23.87 -1.02
C LYS A 297 1.53 23.99 0.26
N ALA A 298 1.44 25.19 0.82
CA ALA A 298 0.58 25.49 1.96
C ALA A 298 -0.88 25.12 1.67
N GLN A 299 -1.36 25.35 0.44
CA GLN A 299 -2.72 24.99 0.04
C GLN A 299 -2.92 23.46 -0.03
N ASN A 300 -1.91 22.68 -0.42
CA ASN A 300 -1.98 21.22 -0.36
C ASN A 300 -2.20 20.74 1.08
N THR A 301 -1.46 21.33 2.02
CA THR A 301 -1.56 21.02 3.45
C THR A 301 -2.93 21.43 4.00
N ILE A 302 -3.42 22.62 3.66
CA ILE A 302 -4.78 23.06 4.02
C ILE A 302 -5.84 22.13 3.46
N ASN A 303 -5.71 21.68 2.21
CA ASN A 303 -6.66 20.76 1.57
C ASN A 303 -6.62 19.39 2.26
N ALA A 304 -5.43 18.85 2.57
CA ALA A 304 -5.29 17.63 3.34
C ALA A 304 -5.90 17.76 4.75
N ASN A 305 -5.76 18.91 5.40
CA ASN A 305 -6.33 19.19 6.72
C ASN A 305 -7.85 19.35 6.68
N ARG A 306 -8.41 19.84 5.58
CA ARG A 306 -9.85 20.04 5.40
C ARG A 306 -10.58 18.79 4.90
N ASN A 307 -9.95 18.03 4.01
CA ASN A 307 -10.61 16.94 3.28
C ASN A 307 -10.06 15.55 3.62
N GLY A 308 -8.93 15.46 4.33
CA GLY A 308 -8.24 14.20 4.58
C GLY A 308 -7.54 13.69 3.32
N THR A 309 -6.90 12.53 3.39
CA THR A 309 -6.21 11.93 2.25
C THR A 309 -6.65 10.49 2.04
N ALA A 310 -7.17 10.21 0.84
CA ALA A 310 -7.50 8.86 0.41
C ALA A 310 -6.22 8.05 0.12
N HIS A 311 -6.36 6.74 -0.11
CA HIS A 311 -5.22 5.95 -0.56
C HIS A 311 -4.62 6.53 -1.85
N PRO A 312 -3.30 6.77 -1.88
CA PRO A 312 -2.69 7.46 -3.01
C PRO A 312 -2.48 6.53 -4.21
N LEU A 313 -2.08 7.12 -5.33
CA LEU A 313 -1.61 6.41 -6.51
C LEU A 313 -0.09 6.55 -6.67
N GLY A 314 0.52 5.57 -7.33
CA GLY A 314 1.95 5.38 -7.50
C GLY A 314 2.48 4.26 -6.59
N GLY A 315 3.67 3.74 -6.93
CA GLY A 315 4.30 2.61 -6.24
C GLY A 315 3.89 1.25 -6.82
N GLN A 316 4.14 0.18 -6.07
CA GLN A 316 4.14 -1.19 -6.59
C GLN A 316 2.76 -1.78 -6.95
N ASP A 317 1.66 -1.18 -6.47
CA ASP A 317 0.31 -1.75 -6.59
C ASP A 317 -0.63 -0.96 -7.50
N ARG A 318 -0.45 0.36 -7.66
CA ARG A 318 -1.39 1.22 -8.41
C ARG A 318 -0.60 2.28 -9.17
N LEU A 319 -0.61 2.23 -10.49
CA LEU A 319 0.23 3.08 -11.35
C LEU A 319 1.73 2.78 -11.12
N ARG A 320 2.11 1.54 -11.43
CA ARG A 320 3.44 0.96 -11.20
C ARG A 320 4.62 1.75 -11.77
N SER A 321 4.41 2.57 -12.79
CA SER A 321 5.44 3.42 -13.39
C SER A 321 5.68 4.75 -12.68
N TYR A 322 5.00 5.02 -11.57
CA TYR A 322 5.10 6.28 -10.84
C TYR A 322 5.62 6.02 -9.42
N PRO A 323 6.37 6.96 -8.81
CA PRO A 323 6.85 6.82 -7.44
C PRO A 323 5.73 6.56 -6.42
N GLY A 324 6.03 5.91 -5.31
CA GLY A 324 5.07 5.75 -4.21
C GLY A 324 4.53 7.10 -3.73
N ASN A 325 3.22 7.15 -3.43
CA ASN A 325 2.53 8.36 -2.96
C ASN A 325 2.58 9.56 -3.94
N ARG A 326 2.76 9.31 -5.24
CA ARG A 326 2.91 10.34 -6.28
C ARG A 326 1.69 11.24 -6.44
N TYR A 327 0.48 10.66 -6.43
CA TYR A 327 -0.77 11.40 -6.56
C TYR A 327 -1.64 11.16 -5.35
N GLN A 328 -2.05 12.24 -4.68
CA GLN A 328 -2.84 12.19 -3.45
C GLN A 328 -3.96 13.21 -3.54
N ALA A 329 -5.12 12.86 -3.01
CA ALA A 329 -6.25 13.77 -2.83
C ALA A 329 -7.26 13.17 -1.82
N ALA A 330 -8.39 13.83 -1.59
CA ALA A 330 -9.46 13.32 -0.74
C ALA A 330 -10.17 12.07 -1.30
N HIS A 331 -10.07 11.85 -2.61
CA HIS A 331 -10.70 10.74 -3.30
C HIS A 331 -9.77 10.10 -4.33
N THR A 332 -9.83 8.77 -4.47
CA THR A 332 -9.02 7.99 -5.42
C THR A 332 -9.86 6.98 -6.18
N LEU A 333 -9.59 6.87 -7.48
CA LEU A 333 -10.20 5.92 -8.40
C LEU A 333 -9.11 5.22 -9.21
N PHE A 334 -9.16 3.90 -9.32
CA PHE A 334 -8.18 3.13 -10.06
C PHE A 334 -8.81 1.93 -10.77
N TYR A 335 -8.28 1.64 -11.96
CA TYR A 335 -8.58 0.46 -12.75
C TYR A 335 -7.28 -0.17 -13.22
N GLY A 336 -7.19 -1.49 -13.14
CA GLY A 336 -6.05 -2.26 -13.63
C GLY A 336 -6.51 -3.51 -14.35
N THR A 337 -5.74 -3.95 -15.34
CA THR A 337 -5.92 -5.25 -15.95
C THR A 337 -4.58 -5.89 -16.26
N GLU A 338 -4.49 -7.20 -16.08
CA GLU A 338 -3.24 -7.93 -16.21
C GLU A 338 -3.48 -9.34 -16.77
N LEU A 339 -2.85 -9.62 -17.90
CA LEU A 339 -2.74 -10.97 -18.43
C LEU A 339 -1.56 -11.67 -17.75
N ARG A 340 -1.79 -12.88 -17.26
CA ARG A 340 -0.82 -13.78 -16.64
C ARG A 340 -0.75 -15.05 -17.45
N TRP A 341 0.25 -15.15 -18.32
CA TRP A 341 0.47 -16.29 -19.19
C TRP A 341 1.35 -17.33 -18.49
N ASN A 342 0.76 -18.44 -18.09
CA ASN A 342 1.47 -19.58 -17.51
C ASN A 342 2.08 -20.41 -18.64
N PHE A 343 3.41 -20.39 -18.76
CA PHE A 343 4.14 -21.12 -19.81
C PHE A 343 4.87 -22.35 -19.28
N ASP A 344 5.02 -22.46 -17.96
CA ASP A 344 5.50 -23.64 -17.26
C ASP A 344 4.68 -23.79 -15.97
N THR A 345 4.18 -24.99 -15.70
CA THR A 345 3.43 -25.35 -14.49
C THR A 345 3.94 -26.65 -13.88
N SER A 346 5.21 -26.97 -14.16
CA SER A 346 5.92 -28.08 -13.53
C SER A 346 6.06 -27.86 -12.02
N THR A 347 6.07 -28.97 -11.29
CA THR A 347 6.22 -29.00 -9.83
C THR A 347 7.61 -29.46 -9.43
N GLU A 348 8.63 -28.72 -9.88
CA GLU A 348 10.03 -29.02 -9.60
C GLU A 348 10.51 -28.30 -8.34
N VAL A 349 11.38 -28.94 -7.56
CA VAL A 349 12.06 -28.28 -6.44
C VAL A 349 13.23 -27.48 -7.00
N LEU A 350 13.23 -26.18 -6.78
CA LEU A 350 14.35 -25.30 -7.05
C LEU A 350 15.11 -25.12 -5.74
N ASP A 351 16.37 -25.54 -5.69
CA ASP A 351 17.18 -25.46 -4.47
C ASP A 351 18.56 -24.86 -4.76
N TRP A 352 18.69 -23.58 -4.49
CA TRP A 352 19.91 -22.79 -4.61
C TRP A 352 20.24 -22.17 -3.26
N TYR A 353 21.52 -21.86 -3.04
CA TYR A 353 21.98 -21.32 -1.75
C TYR A 353 21.24 -20.06 -1.28
N PHE A 354 20.76 -19.24 -2.22
CA PHE A 354 20.07 -17.99 -1.96
C PHE A 354 18.56 -18.05 -2.25
N PHE A 355 18.04 -19.19 -2.70
CA PHE A 355 16.65 -19.36 -3.07
C PHE A 355 16.26 -20.84 -3.04
N SER A 356 15.20 -21.18 -2.33
CA SER A 356 14.63 -22.53 -2.36
C SER A 356 13.12 -22.46 -2.35
N ASP A 357 12.45 -23.14 -3.27
CA ASP A 357 10.99 -23.25 -3.30
C ASP A 357 10.56 -24.42 -4.20
N VAL A 358 9.28 -24.80 -4.11
CA VAL A 358 8.66 -25.71 -5.08
C VAL A 358 8.04 -24.86 -6.18
N LEU A 359 8.52 -24.97 -7.41
CA LEU A 359 7.89 -24.29 -8.54
C LEU A 359 6.43 -24.75 -8.68
N GLN A 360 5.51 -23.82 -8.87
CA GLN A 360 4.12 -24.11 -9.24
C GLN A 360 3.75 -23.52 -10.60
N ALA A 361 4.31 -22.36 -10.93
CA ALA A 361 4.19 -21.78 -12.25
C ALA A 361 5.32 -20.79 -12.56
N LEU A 362 5.76 -20.75 -13.81
CA LEU A 362 6.42 -19.59 -14.40
C LEU A 362 5.40 -18.83 -15.26
N GLN A 363 5.26 -17.53 -14.98
CA GLN A 363 4.31 -16.66 -15.65
C GLN A 363 5.03 -15.52 -16.36
N ALA A 364 4.57 -15.19 -17.57
CA ALA A 364 4.84 -13.90 -18.19
C ALA A 364 3.62 -13.00 -18.02
N THR A 365 3.82 -11.73 -17.68
CA THR A 365 2.73 -10.78 -17.46
C THR A 365 2.78 -9.59 -18.38
N VAL A 366 1.60 -9.09 -18.73
CA VAL A 366 1.41 -7.82 -19.43
C VAL A 366 0.23 -7.13 -18.78
N PHE A 367 0.35 -5.84 -18.46
CA PHE A 367 -0.68 -5.09 -17.76
C PHE A 367 -0.87 -3.68 -18.31
N TRP A 368 -2.05 -3.16 -18.02
CA TRP A 368 -2.41 -1.76 -18.19
C TRP A 368 -3.16 -1.28 -16.95
N GLU A 369 -2.87 -0.04 -16.55
CA GLU A 369 -3.40 0.61 -15.37
C GLU A 369 -3.80 2.04 -15.68
N GLN A 370 -4.84 2.51 -15.01
CA GLN A 370 -5.28 3.90 -15.06
C GLN A 370 -5.83 4.33 -13.71
N GLY A 371 -5.49 5.54 -13.28
CA GLY A 371 -5.99 6.09 -12.03
C GLY A 371 -6.21 7.59 -12.08
N SER A 372 -6.99 8.08 -11.13
CA SER A 372 -7.33 9.48 -10.90
C SER A 372 -7.48 9.75 -9.41
N VAL A 373 -6.99 10.88 -8.94
CA VAL A 373 -7.30 11.42 -7.62
C VAL A 373 -7.93 12.80 -7.76
N SER A 374 -8.77 13.19 -6.80
CA SER A 374 -9.40 14.51 -6.78
C SER A 374 -9.82 14.93 -5.37
N GLU A 375 -9.83 16.23 -5.10
CA GLU A 375 -10.43 16.80 -3.88
C GLU A 375 -11.96 16.68 -3.89
N GLU A 376 -12.58 16.75 -5.07
CA GLU A 376 -14.03 16.62 -5.24
C GLU A 376 -14.37 15.31 -5.96
N ALA A 377 -15.28 14.52 -5.40
CA ALA A 377 -15.64 13.22 -5.96
C ALA A 377 -16.21 13.32 -7.39
N GLN A 378 -16.92 14.40 -7.73
CA GLN A 378 -17.48 14.63 -9.07
C GLN A 378 -16.41 14.88 -10.15
N ASP A 379 -15.17 15.18 -9.75
CA ASP A 379 -14.08 15.52 -10.65
C ASP A 379 -13.16 14.32 -10.97
N LEU A 380 -13.41 13.17 -10.33
CA LEU A 380 -12.66 11.95 -10.59
C LEU A 380 -12.82 11.47 -12.03
N GLY A 381 -11.70 11.07 -12.62
CA GLY A 381 -11.65 10.61 -14.00
C GLY A 381 -11.61 11.74 -15.03
N LYS A 382 -11.75 13.02 -14.64
CA LYS A 382 -11.53 14.16 -15.55
C LYS A 382 -10.08 14.23 -16.02
N ILE A 383 -9.15 13.95 -15.10
CA ILE A 383 -7.72 13.85 -15.37
C ILE A 383 -7.26 12.48 -14.87
N THR A 384 -6.64 11.72 -15.76
CA THR A 384 -6.14 10.37 -15.48
C THR A 384 -4.66 10.27 -15.81
N ARG A 385 -4.00 9.29 -15.20
CA ARG A 385 -2.67 8.83 -15.58
C ARG A 385 -2.73 7.35 -15.86
N SER A 386 -1.90 6.89 -16.80
CA SER A 386 -1.79 5.49 -17.14
C SER A 386 -0.37 4.97 -16.96
N SER A 387 -0.30 3.67 -16.67
CA SER A 387 0.91 2.88 -16.53
C SER A 387 0.71 1.57 -17.29
N TYR A 388 1.73 1.11 -18.01
CA TYR A 388 1.69 -0.15 -18.76
C TYR A 388 3.03 -0.85 -18.63
N GLY A 389 3.02 -2.17 -18.68
CA GLY A 389 4.24 -2.92 -18.44
C GLY A 389 4.08 -4.41 -18.59
N GLY A 390 5.14 -5.11 -18.25
CA GLY A 390 5.17 -6.55 -18.24
C GLY A 390 6.35 -7.09 -17.44
N GLY A 391 6.34 -8.40 -17.23
CA GLY A 391 7.36 -9.02 -16.39
C GLY A 391 7.30 -10.54 -16.39
N LEU A 392 8.13 -11.10 -15.51
CA LEU A 392 8.19 -12.52 -15.24
C LEU A 392 7.85 -12.77 -13.77
N ARG A 393 7.19 -13.89 -13.51
CA ARG A 393 6.84 -14.33 -12.17
C ARG A 393 7.19 -15.79 -11.95
N LEU A 394 7.67 -16.07 -10.75
CA LEU A 394 7.77 -17.41 -10.22
C LEU A 394 6.73 -17.55 -9.11
N VAL A 395 5.79 -18.49 -9.29
CA VAL A 395 4.82 -18.86 -8.27
C VAL A 395 5.37 -20.07 -7.52
N GLY A 396 5.61 -19.90 -6.22
CA GLY A 396 6.19 -20.92 -5.36
C GLY A 396 5.14 -21.68 -4.56
N GLY A 397 5.45 -22.92 -4.18
CA GLY A 397 4.64 -23.79 -3.35
C GLY A 397 4.58 -23.36 -1.90
N SER A 398 5.56 -22.57 -1.45
CA SER A 398 5.44 -21.75 -0.23
C SER A 398 4.25 -20.78 -0.28
N GLY A 399 3.73 -20.54 -1.49
CA GLY A 399 2.64 -19.63 -1.75
C GLY A 399 3.07 -18.22 -2.12
N ASN A 400 4.37 -18.03 -2.30
CA ASN A 400 4.94 -16.76 -2.70
C ASN A 400 4.89 -16.54 -4.20
N THR A 401 5.00 -15.28 -4.57
CA THR A 401 5.13 -14.91 -5.97
C THR A 401 6.25 -13.90 -6.10
N TYR A 402 7.35 -14.37 -6.65
CA TYR A 402 8.54 -13.57 -6.92
C TYR A 402 8.34 -12.90 -8.26
N ARG A 403 8.34 -11.56 -8.28
CA ARG A 403 7.99 -10.76 -9.46
C ARG A 403 9.17 -9.91 -9.87
N PHE A 404 9.46 -9.93 -11.16
CA PHE A 404 10.34 -9.00 -11.82
C PHE A 404 9.55 -8.30 -12.94
N GLU A 405 9.24 -7.02 -12.75
CA GLU A 405 8.38 -6.27 -13.65
C GLU A 405 9.03 -4.97 -14.08
N ILE A 406 8.81 -4.61 -15.35
CA ILE A 406 9.18 -3.31 -15.91
C ILE A 406 7.89 -2.63 -16.34
N SER A 407 7.73 -1.39 -15.90
CA SER A 407 6.57 -0.56 -16.19
C SER A 407 7.00 0.76 -16.80
N THR A 408 6.11 1.40 -17.55
CA THR A 408 6.36 2.73 -18.10
C THR A 408 5.06 3.54 -18.19
N GLY A 409 5.21 4.86 -18.08
CA GLY A 409 4.14 5.84 -18.15
C GLY A 409 4.71 7.20 -18.54
N GLU A 410 3.99 8.28 -18.22
CA GLU A 410 4.40 9.64 -18.59
C GLU A 410 5.70 10.09 -17.91
N GLU A 411 6.03 9.51 -16.75
CA GLU A 411 7.23 9.86 -15.97
C GLU A 411 8.45 8.99 -16.28
N GLY A 412 8.36 8.05 -17.23
CA GLY A 412 9.45 7.18 -17.64
C GLY A 412 9.21 5.72 -17.29
N ALA A 413 10.29 4.97 -17.08
CA ALA A 413 10.24 3.53 -16.81
C ALA A 413 10.70 3.22 -15.39
N GLU A 414 10.03 2.27 -14.75
CA GLU A 414 10.33 1.79 -13.40
C GLU A 414 10.47 0.27 -13.39
N MET A 415 11.40 -0.22 -12.58
CA MET A 415 11.63 -1.65 -12.37
C MET A 415 11.21 -2.02 -10.95
N ILE A 416 10.40 -3.07 -10.83
CA ILE A 416 9.84 -3.53 -9.56
C ILE A 416 10.27 -4.97 -9.31
N VAL A 417 10.85 -5.20 -8.14
CA VAL A 417 11.11 -6.52 -7.58
C VAL A 417 10.30 -6.68 -6.31
N MET A 418 9.41 -7.67 -6.24
CA MET A 418 8.51 -7.84 -5.10
C MET A 418 8.06 -9.29 -4.87
N PHE A 419 7.56 -9.55 -3.66
CA PHE A 419 7.22 -10.88 -3.13
C PHE A 419 5.73 -10.96 -2.76
N GLN A 420 4.85 -10.89 -3.75
CA GLN A 420 3.38 -11.03 -3.62
C GLN A 420 2.67 -10.68 -4.93
N TYR A 421 1.45 -11.18 -5.14
CA TYR A 421 0.60 -10.71 -6.26
C TYR A 421 0.22 -9.23 -6.12
N PRO A 422 0.06 -8.49 -7.25
CA PRO A 422 -0.42 -7.12 -7.20
C PRO A 422 -1.89 -7.11 -6.77
N TRP A 423 -2.30 -6.01 -6.17
CA TRP A 423 -3.69 -5.80 -5.72
C TRP A 423 -4.14 -6.78 -4.62
N ARG A 424 -3.17 -7.43 -3.97
CA ARG A 424 -3.37 -8.35 -2.85
C ARG A 424 -2.92 -7.75 -1.51
N GLY A 425 -1.95 -6.84 -1.55
CA GLY A 425 -1.47 -6.04 -0.42
C GLY A 425 -2.48 -4.99 0.08
N GLU A 426 -2.06 -4.18 1.06
CA GLU A 426 -2.89 -3.17 1.74
C GLU A 426 -3.77 -2.39 0.74
N MET A 427 -5.07 -2.29 1.07
CA MET A 427 -5.94 -1.36 0.36
C MET A 427 -5.45 0.04 0.61
#